data_AF-A0A7V6UWD8-F1
#
_entry.id   AF-A0A7V6UWD8-F1
#
_cell.length_a   1.000
_cell.length_b   1.000
_cell.length_c   1.000
_cell.angle_alpha   90.00
_cell.angle_beta   90.00
_cell.angle_gamma   90.00
#
_symmetry.space_group_name_H-M   'P 1'
#
loop_
_entity.id
_entity.type
_entity.pdbx_description
1 polymer ?
#
loop_
_entity_poly.entity_id
_entity_poly.type
_entity_poly.pdbx_seq_one_letter_code
_entity_poly.pdbx_strand_id
1 'polypeptide(L)'
;MKKLALVMVSALIIIVFIAFNYLLWDNENKEKDIENLKYLNISSNTRINAYEREIKSLEEEIKQIRESLKTADDANKNLLQEKSQLEVKIEEFERLLEEKIELINVLKQHVDIKLLEAPVREWIDSINKGDYETAYELLSKQIANQYKNLSFAEFKSNYENTIKEMKLESVNLLTDDVPDDIKGSIVFEIVVDVVILDEAEKNPDGFKAGQNRRFVTVDFDKENEKWVITGISSSL
;
A
#
# COMPACT_ATOMS: atom_id res chain seq x y z
N MET A 1 92.32 -18.56 78.36
CA MET A 1 91.14 -19.43 78.16
C MET A 1 89.80 -18.72 78.38
N LYS A 2 89.57 -17.97 79.48
CA LYS A 2 88.28 -17.25 79.71
C LYS A 2 87.92 -16.19 78.64
N LYS A 3 88.91 -15.46 78.11
CA LYS A 3 88.69 -14.46 77.05
C LYS A 3 88.29 -15.06 75.69
N LEU A 4 88.84 -16.24 75.34
CA LEU A 4 88.49 -16.96 74.11
C LEU A 4 87.09 -17.58 74.19
N ALA A 5 86.71 -18.12 75.36
CA ALA A 5 85.35 -18.62 75.59
C ALA A 5 84.29 -17.51 75.45
N LEU A 6 84.57 -16.31 75.96
CA LEU A 6 83.69 -15.14 75.78
C LEU A 6 83.52 -14.77 74.30
N VAL A 7 84.62 -14.73 73.54
CA VAL A 7 84.58 -14.43 72.09
C VAL A 7 83.81 -15.51 71.32
N MET A 8 83.99 -16.78 71.66
CA MET A 8 83.27 -17.89 71.03
C MET A 8 81.77 -17.86 71.32
N VAL A 9 81.37 -17.59 72.57
CA VAL A 9 79.95 -17.42 72.93
C VAL A 9 79.35 -16.19 72.25
N SER A 10 80.09 -15.08 72.18
CA SER A 10 79.64 -13.88 71.46
C SER A 10 79.46 -14.14 69.96
N ALA A 11 80.38 -14.87 69.32
CA ALA A 11 80.25 -15.25 67.91
C ALA A 11 79.05 -16.18 67.67
N LEU A 12 78.79 -17.13 68.57
CA LEU A 12 77.63 -18.02 68.48
C LEU A 12 76.31 -17.26 68.62
N ILE A 13 76.23 -16.30 69.54
CA ILE A 13 75.06 -15.42 69.67
C ILE A 13 74.83 -14.62 68.39
N ILE A 14 75.88 -14.06 67.78
CA ILE A 14 75.79 -13.32 66.51
C ILE A 14 75.26 -14.24 65.38
N ILE A 15 75.76 -15.47 65.27
CA ILE A 15 75.29 -16.44 64.26
C ILE A 15 73.80 -16.76 64.45
N VAL A 16 73.37 -16.95 65.71
CA VAL A 16 71.95 -17.18 66.03
C VAL A 16 71.10 -15.97 65.62
N PHE A 17 71.54 -14.74 65.91
CA PHE A 17 70.82 -13.54 65.48
C PHE A 17 70.72 -13.41 63.94
N ILE A 18 71.79 -13.75 63.21
CA ILE A 18 71.77 -13.75 61.73
C ILE A 18 70.78 -14.79 61.22
N ALA A 19 70.80 -16.01 61.78
CA ALA A 19 69.87 -17.08 61.39
C ALA A 19 68.40 -16.74 61.72
N PHE A 20 68.14 -16.12 62.88
CA PHE A 20 66.81 -15.65 63.25
C PHE A 20 66.32 -14.53 62.33
N ASN A 21 67.19 -13.59 61.97
CA ASN A 21 66.84 -12.50 61.04
C ASN A 21 66.49 -13.07 59.65
N TYR A 22 67.29 -14.02 59.16
CA TYR A 22 67.00 -14.71 57.91
C TYR A 22 65.67 -15.49 57.95
N LEU A 23 65.39 -16.21 59.04
CA LEU A 23 64.12 -16.93 59.22
C LEU A 23 62.92 -15.98 59.30
N LEU A 24 63.06 -14.83 59.95
CA LEU A 24 62.01 -13.81 59.99
C LEU A 24 61.76 -13.24 58.59
N TRP A 25 62.82 -12.92 57.86
CA TRP A 25 62.73 -12.44 56.48
C TRP A 25 62.08 -13.46 55.53
N ASP A 26 62.46 -14.74 55.65
CA ASP A 26 61.88 -15.83 54.87
C ASP A 26 60.38 -16.03 55.19
N ASN A 27 60.01 -15.92 56.47
CA ASN A 27 58.61 -16.04 56.87
C ASN A 27 57.76 -14.85 56.38
N GLU A 28 58.28 -13.62 56.50
CA GLU A 28 57.60 -12.42 55.96
C GLU A 28 57.43 -12.48 54.44
N ASN A 29 58.43 -12.98 53.71
CA ASN A 29 58.32 -13.15 52.26
C ASN A 29 57.28 -14.22 51.90
N LYS A 30 57.28 -15.36 52.59
CA LYS A 30 56.27 -16.41 52.38
C LYS A 30 54.86 -15.91 52.67
N GLU A 31 54.68 -15.10 53.70
CA GLU A 31 53.38 -14.51 54.02
C GLU A 31 52.90 -13.57 52.90
N LYS A 32 53.79 -12.71 52.37
CA LYS A 32 53.51 -11.85 51.21
C LYS A 32 53.18 -12.65 49.95
N ASP A 33 53.89 -13.74 49.68
CA ASP A 33 53.62 -14.59 48.53
C ASP A 33 52.25 -15.28 48.65
N ILE A 34 51.90 -15.78 49.84
CA ILE A 34 50.58 -16.37 50.11
C ILE A 34 49.48 -15.33 49.94
N GLU A 35 49.69 -14.10 50.43
CA GLU A 35 48.73 -13.01 50.28
C GLU A 35 48.55 -12.63 48.81
N ASN A 36 49.63 -12.47 48.06
CA ASN A 36 49.59 -12.21 46.60
C ASN A 36 48.85 -13.31 45.85
N LEU A 37 49.11 -14.58 46.15
CA LEU A 37 48.41 -15.72 45.54
C LEU A 37 46.92 -15.72 45.87
N LYS A 38 46.53 -15.38 47.11
CA LYS A 38 45.12 -15.22 47.51
C LYS A 38 44.44 -14.10 46.71
N TYR A 39 45.08 -12.93 46.59
CA TYR A 39 44.55 -11.82 45.80
C TYR A 39 44.39 -12.19 44.33
N LEU A 40 45.38 -12.86 43.73
CA LEU A 40 45.31 -13.33 42.35
C LEU A 40 44.20 -14.36 42.15
N ASN A 41 44.00 -15.28 43.09
CA ASN A 41 42.93 -16.27 43.04
C ASN A 41 41.55 -15.61 43.14
N ILE A 42 41.35 -14.70 44.10
CA ILE A 42 40.09 -13.95 44.27
C ILE A 42 39.79 -13.11 43.02
N SER A 43 40.80 -12.42 42.47
CA SER A 43 40.66 -11.63 41.24
C SER A 43 40.29 -12.50 40.05
N SER A 44 40.96 -13.66 39.90
CA SER A 44 40.70 -14.61 38.82
C SER A 44 39.30 -15.21 38.92
N ASN A 45 38.86 -15.62 40.11
CA ASN A 45 37.50 -16.13 40.32
C ASN A 45 36.45 -15.06 40.03
N THR A 46 36.71 -13.80 40.38
CA THR A 46 35.80 -12.68 40.08
C THR A 46 35.65 -12.49 38.56
N ARG A 47 36.76 -12.58 37.81
CA ARG A 47 36.74 -12.51 36.34
C ARG A 47 36.05 -13.71 35.71
N ILE A 48 36.33 -14.93 36.19
CA ILE A 48 35.66 -16.16 35.72
C ILE A 48 34.15 -16.05 35.92
N ASN A 49 33.69 -15.60 37.09
CA ASN A 49 32.26 -15.40 37.36
C ASN A 49 31.64 -14.28 36.50
N ALA A 50 32.41 -13.28 36.11
CA ALA A 50 31.96 -12.25 35.17
C ALA A 50 31.79 -12.84 33.76
N TYR A 51 32.79 -13.57 33.27
CA TYR A 51 32.73 -14.24 31.97
C TYR A 51 31.64 -15.31 31.92
N GLU A 52 31.39 -16.06 33.00
CA GLU A 52 30.30 -17.04 33.04
C GLU A 52 28.93 -16.37 32.89
N ARG A 53 28.74 -15.19 33.51
CA ARG A 53 27.51 -14.41 33.34
C ARG A 53 27.36 -13.87 31.92
N GLU A 54 28.45 -13.41 31.33
CA GLU A 54 28.46 -12.92 29.95
C GLU A 54 28.14 -14.05 28.95
N ILE A 55 28.75 -15.22 29.12
CA ILE A 55 28.46 -16.41 28.31
C ILE A 55 26.98 -16.78 28.42
N LYS A 56 26.41 -16.85 29.63
CA LYS A 56 24.99 -17.14 29.82
C LYS A 56 24.08 -16.09 29.15
N SER A 57 24.45 -14.81 29.19
CA SER A 57 23.71 -13.75 28.51
C SER A 57 23.73 -13.96 26.99
N LEU A 58 24.92 -14.22 26.43
CA LEU A 58 25.09 -14.45 24.99
C LEU A 58 24.37 -15.73 24.53
N GLU A 59 24.35 -16.78 25.34
CA GLU A 59 23.59 -18.00 25.05
C GLU A 59 22.08 -17.75 24.97
N GLU A 60 21.54 -16.93 25.88
CA GLU A 60 20.13 -16.56 25.87
C GLU A 60 19.81 -15.65 24.68
N GLU A 61 20.67 -14.69 24.34
CA GLU A 61 20.53 -13.86 23.14
C GLU A 61 20.54 -14.69 21.85
N ILE A 62 21.46 -15.64 21.74
CA ILE A 62 21.52 -16.57 20.59
C ILE A 62 20.21 -17.36 20.47
N LYS A 63 19.67 -17.82 21.59
CA LYS A 63 18.40 -18.57 21.61
C LYS A 63 17.24 -17.68 21.15
N GLN A 64 17.13 -16.47 21.67
CA GLN A 64 16.08 -15.51 21.27
C GLN A 64 16.18 -15.14 19.78
N ILE A 65 17.39 -14.91 19.28
CA ILE A 65 17.62 -14.62 17.85
C ILE A 65 17.22 -15.81 16.98
N ARG A 66 17.53 -17.05 17.40
CA ARG A 66 17.12 -18.25 16.66
C ARG A 66 15.61 -18.44 16.62
N GLU A 67 14.93 -18.18 17.73
CA GLU A 67 13.46 -18.23 17.80
C GLU A 67 12.82 -17.16 16.90
N SER A 68 13.37 -15.94 16.93
CA SER A 68 12.94 -14.84 16.08
C SER A 68 13.16 -15.14 14.59
N LEU A 69 14.33 -15.69 14.25
CA LEU A 69 14.67 -16.11 12.89
C LEU A 69 13.70 -17.18 12.40
N LYS A 70 13.41 -18.19 13.22
CA LYS A 70 12.45 -19.24 12.87
C LYS A 70 11.05 -18.65 12.60
N THR A 71 10.60 -17.75 13.46
CA THR A 71 9.29 -17.09 13.32
C THR A 71 9.21 -16.28 12.03
N ALA A 72 10.27 -15.53 11.72
CA ALA A 72 10.37 -14.76 10.49
C ALA A 72 10.39 -15.67 9.25
N ASP A 73 11.09 -16.80 9.31
CA ASP A 73 11.20 -17.76 8.21
C ASP A 73 9.85 -18.45 7.93
N ASP A 74 9.11 -18.82 8.97
CA ASP A 74 7.76 -19.38 8.86
C ASP A 74 6.77 -18.35 8.31
N ALA A 75 6.83 -17.10 8.76
CA ALA A 75 6.02 -16.01 8.22
C ALA A 75 6.32 -15.76 6.74
N ASN A 76 7.59 -15.78 6.34
CA ASN A 76 8.00 -15.58 4.95
C ASN A 76 7.50 -16.71 4.04
N LYS A 77 7.54 -17.96 4.51
CA LYS A 77 6.96 -19.10 3.78
C LYS A 77 5.45 -18.95 3.56
N ASN A 78 4.72 -18.53 4.60
CA ASN A 78 3.28 -18.29 4.50
C ASN A 78 2.97 -17.17 3.49
N LEU A 79 3.71 -16.05 3.56
CA LEU A 79 3.55 -14.94 2.62
C LEU A 79 3.83 -15.34 1.17
N LEU A 80 4.87 -16.16 0.93
CA LEU A 80 5.16 -16.69 -0.41
C LEU A 80 4.04 -17.58 -0.94
N GLN A 81 3.45 -18.40 -0.07
CA GLN A 81 2.30 -19.24 -0.44
C GLN A 81 1.06 -18.41 -0.75
N GLU A 82 0.73 -17.42 0.09
CA GLU A 82 -0.38 -16.49 -0.15
C GLU A 82 -0.20 -15.72 -1.46
N LYS A 83 1.01 -15.23 -1.71
CA LYS A 83 1.36 -14.54 -2.95
C LYS A 83 1.09 -15.42 -4.16
N SER A 84 1.56 -16.66 -4.16
CA SER A 84 1.33 -17.60 -5.27
C SER A 84 -0.16 -17.89 -5.48
N GLN A 85 -0.94 -18.02 -4.40
CA GLN A 85 -2.39 -18.21 -4.51
C GLN A 85 -3.10 -16.98 -5.09
N LEU A 86 -2.65 -15.78 -4.73
CA LEU A 86 -3.20 -14.54 -5.28
C LEU A 86 -2.85 -14.38 -6.77
N GLU A 87 -1.63 -14.72 -7.18
CA GLU A 87 -1.22 -14.70 -8.59
C GLU A 87 -2.11 -15.61 -9.45
N VAL A 88 -2.37 -16.85 -9.00
CA VAL A 88 -3.29 -17.77 -9.69
C VAL A 88 -4.71 -17.22 -9.78
N LYS A 89 -5.21 -16.57 -8.71
CA LYS A 89 -6.55 -15.95 -8.73
C LYS A 89 -6.62 -14.76 -9.67
N ILE A 90 -5.56 -13.95 -9.75
CA ILE A 90 -5.49 -12.82 -10.68
C ILE A 90 -5.58 -13.34 -12.12
N GLU A 91 -4.77 -14.34 -12.49
CA GLU A 91 -4.82 -14.95 -13.82
C GLU A 91 -6.20 -15.54 -14.14
N GLU A 92 -6.84 -16.19 -13.16
CA GLU A 92 -8.20 -16.72 -13.32
C GLU A 92 -9.23 -15.60 -13.56
N PHE A 93 -9.15 -14.51 -12.79
CA PHE A 93 -10.04 -13.36 -12.96
C PHE A 93 -9.80 -12.61 -14.26
N GLU A 94 -8.55 -12.45 -14.69
CA GLU A 94 -8.21 -11.82 -15.96
C GLU A 94 -8.80 -12.61 -17.13
N ARG A 95 -8.64 -13.94 -17.13
CA ARG A 95 -9.25 -14.81 -18.14
C ARG A 95 -10.78 -14.72 -18.13
N LEU A 96 -11.40 -14.77 -16.94
CA LEU A 96 -12.85 -14.63 -16.82
C LEU A 96 -13.34 -13.28 -17.32
N LEU A 97 -12.60 -12.20 -17.05
CA LEU A 97 -12.93 -10.86 -17.51
C LEU A 97 -12.85 -10.79 -19.04
N GLU A 98 -11.80 -11.35 -19.64
CA GLU A 98 -11.64 -11.41 -21.10
C GLU A 98 -12.79 -12.19 -21.77
N GLU A 99 -13.14 -13.37 -21.24
CA GLU A 99 -14.29 -14.15 -21.72
C GLU A 99 -15.62 -13.36 -21.63
N LYS A 100 -15.81 -12.59 -20.56
CA LYS A 100 -17.00 -11.74 -20.40
C LYS A 100 -17.01 -10.57 -21.39
N ILE A 101 -15.87 -9.94 -21.62
CA ILE A 101 -15.71 -8.86 -22.60
C ILE A 101 -16.02 -9.38 -24.00
N GLU A 102 -15.48 -10.55 -24.38
CA GLU A 102 -15.78 -11.19 -25.66
C GLU A 102 -17.27 -11.48 -25.81
N LEU A 103 -17.89 -12.08 -24.79
CA LEU A 103 -19.34 -12.33 -24.79
C LEU A 103 -20.15 -11.04 -24.97
N ILE A 104 -19.79 -9.98 -24.25
CA ILE A 104 -20.45 -8.68 -24.38
C ILE A 104 -20.27 -8.12 -25.80
N ASN A 105 -19.09 -8.25 -26.40
CA ASN A 105 -18.84 -7.79 -27.76
C ASN A 105 -19.67 -8.58 -28.79
N VAL A 106 -19.80 -9.89 -28.63
CA VAL A 106 -20.70 -10.72 -29.46
C VAL A 106 -22.15 -10.29 -29.27
N LEU A 107 -22.59 -10.05 -28.03
CA LEU A 107 -23.95 -9.59 -27.76
C LEU A 107 -24.22 -8.22 -28.38
N LYS A 108 -23.28 -7.27 -28.28
CA LYS A 108 -23.39 -5.94 -28.91
C LYS A 108 -23.63 -6.03 -30.42
N GLN A 109 -23.09 -7.03 -31.11
CA GLN A 109 -23.32 -7.24 -32.55
C GLN A 109 -24.75 -7.71 -32.88
N HIS A 110 -25.45 -8.32 -31.92
CA HIS A 110 -26.76 -8.95 -32.13
C HIS A 110 -27.91 -8.23 -31.42
N VAL A 111 -27.62 -7.26 -30.55
CA VAL A 111 -28.63 -6.49 -29.81
C VAL A 111 -29.26 -5.44 -30.72
N ASP A 112 -30.57 -5.24 -30.56
CA ASP A 112 -31.27 -4.10 -31.18
C ASP A 112 -30.75 -2.80 -30.56
N ILE A 113 -29.90 -2.12 -31.34
CA ILE A 113 -29.25 -0.85 -30.97
C ILE A 113 -30.29 0.19 -30.55
N LYS A 114 -31.53 0.13 -31.06
CA LYS A 114 -32.59 1.10 -30.71
C LYS A 114 -32.95 1.09 -29.23
N LEU A 115 -32.90 -0.08 -28.58
CA LEU A 115 -33.19 -0.20 -27.15
C LEU A 115 -32.09 0.47 -26.32
N LEU A 116 -30.83 0.32 -26.75
CA LEU A 116 -29.67 0.87 -26.05
C LEU A 116 -29.47 2.36 -26.33
N GLU A 117 -29.92 2.85 -27.49
CA GLU A 117 -29.92 4.25 -27.87
C GLU A 117 -31.06 5.04 -27.19
N ALA A 118 -32.14 4.38 -26.79
CA ALA A 118 -33.32 5.00 -26.18
C ALA A 118 -33.00 6.07 -25.11
N PRO A 119 -32.16 5.82 -24.08
CA PRO A 119 -31.83 6.84 -23.08
C PRO A 119 -31.14 8.08 -23.67
N VAL A 120 -30.36 7.92 -24.74
CA VAL A 120 -29.68 9.05 -25.41
C VAL A 120 -30.69 9.92 -26.16
N ARG A 121 -31.61 9.29 -26.89
CA ARG A 121 -32.71 10.01 -27.58
C ARG A 121 -33.62 10.71 -26.60
N GLU A 122 -34.02 10.02 -25.54
CA GLU A 122 -34.91 10.55 -24.51
C GLU A 122 -34.27 11.70 -23.74
N TRP A 123 -32.96 11.64 -23.50
CA TRP A 123 -32.21 12.72 -22.89
C TRP A 123 -32.22 13.99 -23.75
N ILE A 124 -31.93 13.88 -25.05
CA ILE A 124 -31.96 15.02 -25.99
C ILE A 124 -33.38 15.59 -26.12
N ASP A 125 -34.38 14.73 -26.27
CA ASP A 125 -35.78 15.13 -26.40
C ASP A 125 -36.30 15.82 -25.14
N SER A 126 -35.91 15.34 -23.97
CA SER A 126 -36.25 15.95 -22.67
C SER A 126 -35.67 17.34 -22.54
N ILE A 127 -34.41 17.55 -22.97
CA ILE A 127 -33.80 18.89 -22.98
C ILE A 127 -34.55 19.84 -23.93
N ASN A 128 -34.88 19.40 -25.14
CA ASN A 128 -35.64 20.21 -26.10
C ASN A 128 -37.04 20.61 -25.60
N LYS A 129 -37.68 19.75 -24.80
CA LYS A 129 -39.00 20.01 -24.20
C LYS A 129 -38.93 20.84 -22.92
N GLY A 130 -37.74 21.10 -22.40
CA GLY A 130 -37.52 21.73 -21.10
C GLY A 130 -37.84 20.82 -19.90
N ASP A 131 -37.94 19.51 -20.12
CA ASP A 131 -38.12 18.51 -19.07
C ASP A 131 -36.77 18.08 -18.50
N TYR A 132 -36.14 18.99 -17.75
CA TYR A 132 -34.81 18.77 -17.19
C TYR A 132 -34.80 17.71 -16.09
N GLU A 133 -35.94 17.41 -15.48
CA GLU A 133 -36.05 16.38 -14.42
C GLU A 133 -35.82 15.00 -15.03
N THR A 134 -36.56 14.66 -16.10
CA THR A 134 -36.36 13.42 -16.85
C THR A 134 -34.94 13.33 -17.43
N ALA A 135 -34.42 14.44 -18.01
CA ALA A 135 -33.05 14.45 -18.53
C ALA A 135 -31.99 14.21 -17.44
N TYR A 136 -32.20 14.75 -16.23
CA TYR A 136 -31.29 14.53 -15.11
C TYR A 136 -31.38 13.09 -14.56
N GLU A 137 -32.57 12.51 -14.49
CA GLU A 137 -32.77 11.12 -14.04
C GLU A 137 -32.21 10.05 -14.98
N LEU A 138 -32.03 10.39 -16.26
CA LEU A 138 -31.37 9.54 -17.25
C LEU A 138 -29.85 9.54 -17.10
N LEU A 139 -29.27 10.51 -16.37
CA LEU A 139 -27.86 10.51 -16.01
C LEU A 139 -27.68 9.66 -14.75
N SER A 140 -26.69 8.76 -14.77
CA SER A 140 -26.39 7.95 -13.60
C SER A 140 -25.88 8.83 -12.45
N LYS A 141 -26.09 8.37 -11.21
CA LYS A 141 -25.51 9.01 -10.01
C LYS A 141 -23.97 9.11 -10.09
N GLN A 142 -23.32 8.27 -10.90
CA GLN A 142 -21.87 8.30 -11.11
C GLN A 142 -21.45 9.51 -11.96
N ILE A 143 -22.20 9.90 -12.99
CA ILE A 143 -21.98 11.17 -13.70
C ILE A 143 -22.17 12.35 -12.76
N ALA A 144 -23.24 12.34 -11.96
CA ALA A 144 -23.51 13.41 -11.01
C ALA A 144 -22.31 13.63 -10.06
N ASN A 145 -21.60 12.56 -9.69
CA ASN A 145 -20.42 12.62 -8.83
C ASN A 145 -19.09 12.90 -9.58
N GLN A 146 -18.94 12.46 -10.85
CA GLN A 146 -17.74 12.72 -11.66
C GLN A 146 -17.71 14.14 -12.25
N TYR A 147 -18.88 14.68 -12.63
CA TYR A 147 -19.04 16.06 -13.07
C TYR A 147 -19.43 16.95 -11.88
N LYS A 148 -18.44 17.32 -11.05
CA LYS A 148 -18.53 18.42 -10.07
C LYS A 148 -19.70 18.40 -9.05
N ASN A 149 -20.34 17.27 -8.75
CA ASN A 149 -21.56 17.26 -7.93
C ASN A 149 -22.62 18.24 -8.47
N LEU A 150 -22.81 18.24 -9.80
CA LEU A 150 -23.80 19.09 -10.46
C LEU A 150 -25.18 18.79 -9.87
N SER A 151 -25.67 19.69 -9.02
CA SER A 151 -27.01 19.59 -8.48
C SER A 151 -28.04 19.72 -9.61
N PHE A 152 -29.24 19.16 -9.42
CA PHE A 152 -30.34 19.32 -10.38
C PHE A 152 -30.57 20.79 -10.76
N ALA A 153 -30.46 21.72 -9.80
CA ALA A 153 -30.63 23.15 -10.03
C ALA A 153 -29.53 23.73 -10.95
N GLU A 154 -28.29 23.31 -10.79
CA GLU A 154 -27.17 23.72 -11.65
C GLU A 154 -27.29 23.09 -13.04
N PHE A 155 -27.68 21.81 -13.12
CA PHE A 155 -27.95 21.13 -14.39
C PHE A 155 -29.03 21.87 -15.18
N LYS A 156 -30.19 22.09 -14.56
CA LYS A 156 -31.30 22.83 -15.18
C LYS A 156 -30.86 24.21 -15.64
N SER A 157 -30.22 24.99 -14.76
CA SER A 157 -29.77 26.34 -15.08
C SER A 157 -28.79 26.38 -16.25
N ASN A 158 -27.85 25.43 -16.33
CA ASN A 158 -26.85 25.39 -17.40
C ASN A 158 -27.49 25.10 -18.76
N TYR A 159 -28.41 24.14 -18.83
CA TYR A 159 -29.04 23.75 -20.08
C TYR A 159 -30.12 24.75 -20.52
N GLU A 160 -30.96 25.22 -19.60
CA GLU A 160 -32.06 26.17 -19.88
C GLU A 160 -31.56 27.53 -20.38
N ASN A 161 -30.45 28.02 -19.84
CA ASN A 161 -29.91 29.33 -20.21
C ASN A 161 -28.94 29.29 -21.40
N THR A 162 -28.59 28.09 -21.88
CA THR A 162 -27.54 27.96 -22.92
C THR A 162 -28.04 27.27 -24.18
N ILE A 163 -28.78 26.18 -24.05
CA ILE A 163 -29.18 25.36 -25.19
C ILE A 163 -30.62 25.69 -25.56
N LYS A 164 -30.80 26.19 -26.79
CA LYS A 164 -32.12 26.44 -27.36
C LYS A 164 -32.73 25.18 -27.97
N GLU A 165 -31.90 24.41 -28.69
CA GLU A 165 -32.33 23.20 -29.38
C GLU A 165 -31.13 22.28 -29.59
N MET A 166 -31.37 20.97 -29.52
CA MET A 166 -30.43 19.92 -29.88
C MET A 166 -31.07 18.95 -30.85
N LYS A 167 -30.44 18.75 -32.00
CA LYS A 167 -30.91 17.81 -33.00
C LYS A 167 -29.92 16.66 -33.15
N LEU A 168 -30.39 15.47 -32.82
CA LEU A 168 -29.62 14.24 -33.01
C LEU A 168 -29.57 13.89 -34.51
N GLU A 169 -28.38 13.94 -35.11
CA GLU A 169 -28.18 13.64 -36.53
C GLU A 169 -27.83 12.17 -36.77
N SER A 170 -26.96 11.61 -35.93
CA SER A 170 -26.56 10.20 -36.02
C SER A 170 -26.18 9.63 -34.67
N VAL A 171 -26.40 8.32 -34.51
CA VAL A 171 -25.89 7.52 -33.40
C VAL A 171 -25.31 6.23 -33.94
N ASN A 172 -24.04 6.00 -33.63
CA ASN A 172 -23.31 4.82 -34.04
C ASN A 172 -22.76 4.11 -32.81
N LEU A 173 -23.03 2.81 -32.68
CA LEU A 173 -22.44 1.99 -31.62
C LEU A 173 -20.97 1.74 -31.95
N LEU A 174 -20.07 2.10 -31.03
CA LEU A 174 -18.65 1.77 -31.14
C LEU A 174 -18.44 0.34 -30.67
N THR A 175 -17.94 -0.49 -31.58
CA THR A 175 -17.63 -1.90 -31.34
C THR A 175 -16.13 -2.18 -31.42
N ASP A 176 -15.37 -1.32 -32.11
CA ASP A 176 -13.92 -1.41 -32.31
C ASP A 176 -13.21 -0.17 -31.74
N ASP A 177 -11.89 -0.27 -31.47
CA ASP A 177 -11.01 0.82 -31.00
C ASP A 177 -11.46 1.57 -29.72
N VAL A 178 -12.10 0.85 -28.79
CA VAL A 178 -12.46 1.37 -27.47
C VAL A 178 -11.28 1.20 -26.48
N PRO A 179 -10.87 2.25 -25.74
CA PRO A 179 -9.85 2.18 -24.70
C PRO A 179 -10.07 1.05 -23.69
N ASP A 180 -8.98 0.45 -23.19
CA ASP A 180 -9.04 -0.70 -22.30
C ASP A 180 -9.80 -0.42 -20.99
N ASP A 181 -9.81 0.83 -20.52
CA ASP A 181 -10.50 1.27 -19.31
C ASP A 181 -12.04 1.33 -19.45
N ILE A 182 -12.56 1.38 -20.68
CA ILE A 182 -14.00 1.36 -20.98
C ILE A 182 -14.40 0.15 -21.84
N LYS A 183 -13.50 -0.83 -21.95
CA LYS A 183 -13.72 -2.07 -22.68
C LYS A 183 -14.80 -2.92 -21.99
N GLY A 184 -15.84 -3.26 -22.75
CA GLY A 184 -17.05 -3.93 -22.24
C GLY A 184 -18.22 -2.98 -21.95
N SER A 185 -18.00 -1.66 -21.88
CA SER A 185 -19.09 -0.68 -21.81
C SER A 185 -19.76 -0.47 -23.17
N ILE A 186 -21.03 -0.04 -23.17
CA ILE A 186 -21.76 0.31 -24.40
C ILE A 186 -21.49 1.78 -24.68
N VAL A 187 -20.74 2.08 -25.75
CA VAL A 187 -20.34 3.43 -26.09
C VAL A 187 -20.92 3.81 -27.45
N PHE A 188 -21.60 4.95 -27.50
CA PHE A 188 -22.17 5.52 -28.70
C PHE A 188 -21.36 6.73 -29.14
N GLU A 189 -20.98 6.75 -30.40
CA GLU A 189 -20.61 7.99 -31.08
C GLU A 189 -21.88 8.68 -31.58
N ILE A 190 -22.13 9.89 -31.09
CA ILE A 190 -23.27 10.69 -31.50
C ILE A 190 -22.82 11.99 -32.17
N VAL A 191 -23.61 12.43 -33.16
CA VAL A 191 -23.49 13.75 -33.76
C VAL A 191 -24.75 14.52 -33.45
N VAL A 192 -24.60 15.62 -32.72
CA VAL A 192 -25.70 16.49 -32.28
C VAL A 192 -25.46 17.89 -32.80
N ASP A 193 -26.40 18.42 -33.56
CA ASP A 193 -26.42 19.83 -33.96
C ASP A 193 -27.07 20.65 -32.84
N VAL A 194 -26.31 21.59 -32.28
CA VAL A 194 -26.73 22.36 -31.09
C VAL A 194 -26.91 23.82 -31.46
N VAL A 195 -28.09 24.36 -31.16
CA VAL A 195 -28.40 25.78 -31.26
C VAL A 195 -28.25 26.40 -29.87
N ILE A 196 -27.30 27.32 -29.73
CA ILE A 196 -27.00 28.03 -28.48
C ILE A 196 -27.77 29.36 -28.44
N LEU A 197 -28.17 29.80 -27.25
CA LEU A 197 -28.75 31.13 -27.03
C LEU A 197 -27.65 32.21 -27.13
N ASP A 198 -27.93 33.30 -27.86
CA ASP A 198 -26.95 34.36 -28.18
C ASP A 198 -26.32 35.04 -26.94
N GLU A 199 -26.91 34.88 -25.75
CA GLU A 199 -26.48 35.47 -24.47
C GLU A 199 -25.71 34.50 -23.55
N ALA A 200 -25.39 33.28 -24.00
CA ALA A 200 -24.75 32.27 -23.16
C ALA A 200 -23.26 32.55 -22.91
N GLU A 201 -22.88 32.81 -21.65
CA GLU A 201 -21.47 33.05 -21.25
C GLU A 201 -20.63 31.76 -21.15
N LYS A 202 -21.27 30.60 -20.94
CA LYS A 202 -20.60 29.30 -20.76
C LYS A 202 -21.42 28.17 -21.35
N ASN A 203 -20.76 27.26 -22.04
CA ASN A 203 -21.42 26.09 -22.63
C ASN A 203 -21.41 24.90 -21.66
N PRO A 204 -22.57 24.27 -21.38
CA PRO A 204 -22.61 23.02 -20.64
C PRO A 204 -21.80 21.98 -21.39
N ASP A 205 -20.98 21.23 -20.65
CA ASP A 205 -20.30 20.01 -21.12
C ASP A 205 -19.53 20.18 -22.46
N GLY A 206 -19.02 21.41 -22.67
CA GLY A 206 -18.19 21.78 -23.81
C GLY A 206 -18.92 21.80 -25.16
N PHE A 207 -20.26 21.76 -25.20
CA PHE A 207 -21.04 21.87 -26.45
C PHE A 207 -20.76 23.20 -27.15
N LYS A 208 -20.81 23.24 -28.47
CA LYS A 208 -20.59 24.45 -29.29
C LYS A 208 -21.77 24.63 -30.23
N ALA A 209 -21.99 25.85 -30.74
CA ALA A 209 -23.01 26.05 -31.76
C ALA A 209 -22.65 25.27 -33.04
N GLY A 210 -23.63 24.58 -33.62
CA GLY A 210 -23.46 23.70 -34.78
C GLY A 210 -23.25 22.24 -34.41
N GLN A 211 -22.62 21.47 -35.30
CA GLN A 211 -22.40 20.04 -35.13
C GLN A 211 -21.36 19.72 -34.04
N ASN A 212 -21.74 18.87 -33.09
CA ASN A 212 -20.89 18.36 -32.02
C ASN A 212 -20.80 16.85 -32.10
N ARG A 213 -19.58 16.33 -32.21
CA ARG A 213 -19.28 14.92 -32.00
C ARG A 213 -19.12 14.64 -30.51
N ARG A 214 -19.80 13.61 -30.00
CA ARG A 214 -19.74 13.18 -28.60
C ARG A 214 -19.69 11.67 -28.48
N PHE A 215 -19.10 11.21 -27.39
CA PHE A 215 -19.08 9.81 -26.99
C PHE A 215 -19.92 9.65 -25.74
N VAL A 216 -20.96 8.83 -25.82
CA VAL A 216 -21.92 8.60 -24.74
C VAL A 216 -21.84 7.17 -24.29
N THR A 217 -21.50 6.97 -23.03
CA THR A 217 -21.47 5.64 -22.40
C THR A 217 -22.81 5.38 -21.75
N VAL A 218 -23.38 4.20 -22.00
CA VAL A 218 -24.67 3.75 -21.48
C VAL A 218 -24.45 2.48 -20.66
N ASP A 219 -25.12 2.40 -19.52
CA ASP A 219 -25.09 1.23 -18.65
C ASP A 219 -26.48 0.92 -18.08
N PHE A 220 -26.66 -0.30 -17.59
CA PHE A 220 -27.92 -0.74 -17.00
C PHE A 220 -27.90 -0.51 -15.49
N ASP A 221 -28.71 0.44 -15.02
CA ASP A 221 -28.94 0.66 -13.60
C ASP A 221 -29.81 -0.48 -13.05
N LYS A 222 -29.17 -1.40 -12.32
CA LYS A 222 -29.85 -2.55 -11.69
C LYS A 222 -30.81 -2.15 -10.58
N GLU A 223 -30.60 -1.02 -9.91
CA GLU A 223 -31.48 -0.58 -8.81
C GLU A 223 -32.82 -0.09 -9.36
N ASN A 224 -32.78 0.62 -10.48
CA ASN A 224 -33.95 1.24 -11.11
C ASN A 224 -34.45 0.48 -12.35
N GLU A 225 -33.84 -0.67 -12.66
CA GLU A 225 -34.12 -1.54 -13.81
C GLU A 225 -34.22 -0.79 -15.15
N LYS A 226 -33.39 0.25 -15.33
CA LYS A 226 -33.41 1.12 -16.52
C LYS A 226 -32.02 1.38 -17.09
N TRP A 227 -31.95 1.67 -18.39
CA TRP A 227 -30.72 2.13 -19.03
C TRP A 227 -30.49 3.60 -18.69
N VAL A 228 -29.25 3.93 -18.32
CA VAL A 228 -28.84 5.28 -17.94
C VAL A 228 -27.54 5.65 -18.65
N ILE A 229 -27.34 6.95 -18.87
CA ILE A 229 -26.11 7.50 -19.40
C ILE A 229 -25.10 7.60 -18.24
N THR A 230 -23.92 6.99 -18.41
CA THR A 230 -22.83 6.95 -17.41
C THR A 230 -21.61 7.78 -17.79
N GLY A 231 -21.53 8.29 -19.02
CA GLY A 231 -20.58 9.34 -19.40
C GLY A 231 -20.98 10.07 -20.68
N ILE A 232 -20.62 11.35 -20.79
CA ILE A 232 -20.72 12.15 -22.02
C ILE A 232 -19.41 12.90 -22.22
N SER A 233 -18.62 12.51 -23.22
CA SER A 233 -17.31 13.09 -23.49
C SER A 233 -17.18 13.65 -24.92
N SER A 234 -16.26 14.59 -25.10
CA SER A 234 -15.87 15.11 -26.43
C SER A 234 -14.73 14.31 -27.08
N SER A 235 -14.07 13.45 -26.31
CA SER A 235 -13.01 12.53 -26.76
C SER A 235 -13.25 11.14 -26.20
N LEU A 236 -12.83 10.12 -26.96
CA LEU A 236 -12.78 8.75 -26.50
C LEU A 236 -11.66 8.58 -25.47
#